data_AF-A0A7J8IUT2-F1
#
_entry.id   AF-A0A7J8IUT2-F1
#
_cell.length_a   1.000
_cell.length_b   1.000
_cell.length_c   1.000
_cell.angle_alpha   90.00
_cell.angle_beta   90.00
_cell.angle_gamma   90.00
#
_symmetry.space_group_name_H-M   'P 1'
#
loop_
_entity.id
_entity.type
_entity.pdbx_description
1 polymer ?
#
loop_
_entity_poly.entity_id
_entity_poly.type
_entity_poly.pdbx_seq_one_letter_code
_entity_poly.pdbx_strand_id
1 'polypeptide(L)'
;MPLVTTLFYSCFYHYMEAEGTFSSPVNLKKTFKIPDKQYVLTALAARAKLRAWHDVDALFTTKNWLGYTKKRAPIGFHRVVEILHKNSAPVQILQEYVNLVEDVDTKLNLATKFKCHDVVIDTCRDLKDRQQLVAYRSKVDKGSAEEEKIDAILSSSQIRWKN
;
A
#
# COMPACT_ATOMS: atom_id res chain seq x y z
N MET A 1 18.47 -15.32 -21.12
CA MET A 1 17.96 -14.79 -19.84
C MET A 1 16.43 -14.94 -19.84
N PRO A 2 15.78 -15.43 -18.76
CA PRO A 2 14.32 -15.56 -18.71
C PRO A 2 13.61 -14.20 -18.88
N LEU A 3 12.45 -14.18 -19.55
CA LEU A 3 11.71 -12.94 -19.85
C LEU A 3 11.41 -12.11 -18.60
N VAL A 4 11.05 -12.75 -17.48
CA VAL A 4 10.79 -12.04 -16.21
C VAL A 4 12.05 -11.38 -15.65
N THR A 5 13.22 -12.00 -15.82
CA THR A 5 14.51 -11.41 -15.40
C THR A 5 14.86 -10.21 -16.28
N THR A 6 14.64 -10.31 -17.59
CA THR A 6 14.82 -9.18 -18.53
C THR A 6 13.86 -8.03 -18.20
N LEU A 7 12.59 -8.33 -17.93
CA LEU A 7 11.62 -7.32 -17.50
C LEU A 7 12.02 -6.68 -16.18
N PHE A 8 12.48 -7.46 -15.20
CA PHE A 8 12.97 -6.93 -13.94
C PHE A 8 14.14 -5.96 -14.15
N TYR A 9 15.13 -6.36 -14.95
CA TYR A 9 16.27 -5.51 -15.31
C TYR A 9 15.81 -4.21 -15.96
N SER A 10 14.90 -4.29 -16.93
CA SER A 10 14.29 -3.15 -17.60
C SER A 10 13.55 -2.23 -16.62
N CYS A 11 12.72 -2.77 -15.72
CA CYS A 11 12.04 -1.99 -14.69
C CYS A 11 13.01 -1.36 -13.66
N PHE A 12 14.21 -1.90 -13.52
CA PHE A 12 15.21 -1.38 -12.61
C PHE A 12 16.00 -0.23 -13.25
N TYR A 13 16.52 -0.43 -14.45
CA TYR A 13 17.47 0.49 -15.10
C TYR A 13 16.85 1.40 -16.17
N HIS A 14 15.74 1.00 -16.78
CA HIS A 14 15.16 1.63 -17.98
C HIS A 14 13.69 2.04 -17.79
N TYR A 15 13.24 2.18 -16.53
CA TYR A 15 11.82 2.34 -16.21
C TYR A 15 11.15 3.58 -16.83
N MET A 16 11.90 4.66 -16.99
CA MET A 16 11.43 5.93 -17.54
C MET A 16 11.59 6.04 -19.06
N GLU A 17 12.14 5.02 -19.72
CA GLU A 17 12.30 5.06 -21.17
C GLU A 17 10.96 5.00 -21.89
N ALA A 18 10.84 5.83 -22.92
CA ALA A 18 9.67 5.87 -23.78
C ALA A 18 9.42 4.51 -24.43
N GLU A 19 8.15 4.18 -24.64
CA GLU A 19 7.70 2.90 -25.19
C GLU A 19 8.36 2.54 -26.54
N GLY A 20 8.76 3.52 -27.35
CA GLY A 20 9.48 3.27 -28.60
C GLY A 20 10.86 2.62 -28.41
N THR A 21 11.38 2.58 -27.18
CA THR A 21 12.70 2.02 -26.87
C THR A 21 12.60 0.53 -26.54
N PHE A 22 13.45 -0.30 -27.15
CA PHE A 22 13.42 -1.75 -26.95
C PHE A 22 13.65 -2.18 -25.48
N SER A 23 14.43 -1.41 -24.73
CA SER A 23 14.70 -1.62 -23.31
C SER A 23 13.60 -1.11 -22.38
N SER A 24 12.57 -0.41 -22.88
CA SER A 24 11.46 0.09 -22.08
C SER A 24 10.60 -1.05 -21.53
N PRO A 25 10.23 -1.05 -20.23
CA PRO A 25 9.37 -2.09 -19.67
C PRO A 25 8.00 -2.16 -20.35
N VAL A 26 7.47 -1.01 -20.79
CA VAL A 26 6.18 -0.91 -21.47
C VAL A 26 6.27 -1.57 -22.85
N ASN A 27 7.37 -1.38 -23.56
CA ASN A 27 7.63 -2.08 -24.82
C ASN A 27 7.67 -3.58 -24.60
N LEU A 28 8.47 -4.05 -23.64
CA LEU A 28 8.59 -5.48 -23.34
C LEU A 28 7.23 -6.10 -22.98
N LYS A 29 6.42 -5.40 -22.18
CA LYS A 29 5.06 -5.84 -21.85
C LYS A 29 4.21 -6.07 -23.10
N LYS A 30 4.19 -5.12 -24.04
CA LYS A 30 3.38 -5.20 -25.27
C LYS A 30 3.93 -6.25 -26.23
N THR A 31 5.23 -6.22 -26.51
CA THR A 31 5.89 -7.10 -27.47
C THR A 31 5.77 -8.58 -27.08
N PHE A 32 5.96 -8.90 -25.80
CA PHE A 32 5.88 -10.27 -25.31
C PHE A 32 4.53 -10.62 -24.67
N LYS A 33 3.52 -9.74 -24.79
CA LYS A 33 2.17 -9.92 -24.25
C LYS A 33 2.17 -10.34 -22.78
N ILE A 34 3.00 -9.69 -21.97
CA ILE A 34 3.18 -10.02 -20.55
C ILE A 34 1.88 -9.69 -19.80
N PRO A 35 1.27 -10.64 -19.07
CA PRO A 35 0.05 -10.39 -18.32
C PRO A 35 0.21 -9.26 -17.30
N ASP A 36 -0.84 -8.46 -17.10
CA ASP A 36 -0.82 -7.31 -16.20
C ASP A 36 -0.36 -7.65 -14.79
N LYS A 37 -0.84 -8.76 -14.22
CA LYS A 37 -0.43 -9.23 -12.89
C LYS A 37 1.08 -9.49 -12.83
N GLN A 38 1.63 -10.15 -13.84
CA GLN A 38 3.06 -10.47 -13.90
C GLN A 38 3.90 -9.20 -14.07
N TYR A 39 3.45 -8.29 -14.94
CA TYR A 39 4.11 -7.00 -15.14
C TYR A 39 4.14 -6.20 -13.84
N VAL A 40 2.99 -6.03 -13.18
CA VAL A 40 2.87 -5.26 -11.93
C VAL A 40 3.73 -5.87 -10.82
N LEU A 41 3.74 -7.20 -10.64
CA LEU A 41 4.61 -7.84 -9.65
C LEU A 41 6.10 -7.54 -9.90
N THR A 42 6.51 -7.62 -11.17
CA THR A 42 7.91 -7.44 -11.56
C THR A 42 8.33 -5.98 -11.43
N ALA A 43 7.51 -5.06 -11.92
CA ALA A 43 7.73 -3.62 -11.81
C ALA A 43 7.74 -3.16 -10.35
N LEU A 44 6.75 -3.57 -9.54
CA LEU A 44 6.68 -3.24 -8.12
C LEU A 44 7.93 -3.73 -7.38
N ALA A 45 8.36 -4.98 -7.60
CA ALA A 45 9.56 -5.51 -6.96
C ALA A 45 10.82 -4.71 -7.32
N ALA A 46 10.98 -4.31 -8.60
CA ALA A 46 12.12 -3.52 -9.05
C ALA A 46 12.09 -2.09 -8.49
N ARG A 47 10.96 -1.38 -8.60
CA ARG A 47 10.82 0.00 -8.12
C ARG A 47 10.90 0.10 -6.59
N ALA A 48 10.33 -0.87 -5.87
CA ALA A 48 10.43 -0.93 -4.42
C ALA A 48 11.86 -1.19 -3.94
N LYS A 49 12.63 -2.04 -4.63
CA LYS A 49 14.07 -2.23 -4.33
C LYS A 49 14.89 -0.94 -4.46
N LEU A 50 14.51 -0.08 -5.40
CA LEU A 50 15.11 1.24 -5.59
C LEU A 50 14.55 2.31 -4.64
N ARG A 51 13.56 1.97 -3.80
CA ARG A 51 12.81 2.91 -2.97
C ARG A 51 12.19 4.06 -3.77
N ALA A 52 11.87 3.81 -5.04
CA ALA A 52 11.27 4.78 -5.93
C ALA A 52 9.75 4.86 -5.68
N TRP A 53 9.35 5.38 -4.52
CA TRP A 53 7.96 5.34 -4.05
C TRP A 53 6.99 6.12 -4.95
N HIS A 54 7.46 7.20 -5.58
CA HIS A 54 6.68 7.92 -6.60
C HIS A 54 6.32 7.01 -7.79
N ASP A 55 7.27 6.21 -8.26
CA ASP A 55 7.05 5.28 -9.36
C ASP A 55 6.14 4.11 -8.98
N VAL A 56 6.25 3.67 -7.72
CA VAL A 56 5.33 2.69 -7.13
C VAL A 56 3.91 3.25 -7.13
N ASP A 57 3.71 4.52 -6.74
CA ASP A 57 2.39 5.15 -6.77
C ASP A 57 1.84 5.25 -8.19
N ALA A 58 2.66 5.73 -9.11
CA ALA A 58 2.30 5.85 -10.52
C ALA A 58 1.91 4.49 -11.16
N LEU A 59 2.49 3.37 -10.69
CA LEU A 59 2.16 2.03 -11.17
C LEU A 59 0.69 1.65 -10.93
N PHE A 60 0.07 2.18 -9.87
CA PHE A 60 -1.31 1.87 -9.50
C PHE A 60 -2.29 2.99 -9.87
N THR A 61 -1.80 4.18 -10.18
CA THR A 61 -2.62 5.36 -10.44
C THR A 61 -3.03 5.44 -11.91
N THR A 62 -4.33 5.36 -12.16
CA THR A 62 -4.92 5.64 -13.47
C THR A 62 -5.61 6.99 -13.45
N LYS A 63 -5.29 7.84 -14.43
CA LYS A 63 -5.99 9.12 -14.68
C LYS A 63 -7.05 8.90 -15.74
N ASN A 64 -8.29 9.29 -15.46
CA ASN A 64 -9.30 9.39 -16.51
C ASN A 64 -9.16 10.75 -17.23
N TRP A 65 -9.87 10.88 -18.35
CA TRP A 65 -9.82 12.08 -19.20
C TRP A 65 -10.29 13.36 -18.49
N LEU A 66 -11.08 13.25 -17.41
CA LEU A 66 -11.52 14.38 -16.57
C LEU A 66 -10.52 14.72 -15.46
N GLY A 67 -9.34 14.09 -15.44
CA GLY A 67 -8.31 14.33 -14.43
C GLY A 67 -8.54 13.60 -13.10
N TYR A 68 -9.62 12.82 -12.96
CA TYR A 68 -9.84 12.01 -11.76
C TYR A 68 -8.88 10.83 -11.73
N THR A 69 -8.23 10.65 -10.58
CA THR A 69 -7.30 9.54 -10.33
C THR A 69 -8.00 8.43 -9.57
N LYS A 70 -7.87 7.19 -10.05
CA LYS A 70 -8.23 5.99 -9.29
C LYS A 70 -7.03 5.07 -9.18
N LYS A 71 -6.78 4.56 -7.97
CA LYS A 71 -5.78 3.52 -7.72
C LYS A 71 -6.39 2.13 -7.94
N ARG A 72 -5.68 1.26 -8.66
CA ARG A 72 -6.03 -0.16 -8.84
C ARG A 72 -4.79 -1.02 -8.84
N ALA A 73 -4.84 -2.15 -8.14
CA ALA A 73 -3.77 -3.14 -8.13
C ALA A 73 -4.33 -4.51 -8.58
N PRO A 74 -3.96 -5.03 -9.76
CA PRO A 74 -4.39 -6.36 -10.23
C PRO A 74 -4.02 -7.52 -9.30
N ILE A 75 -3.10 -7.28 -8.36
CA ILE A 75 -2.63 -8.24 -7.36
C ILE A 75 -3.28 -8.03 -5.98
N GLY A 76 -4.16 -7.04 -5.84
CA GLY A 76 -4.74 -6.61 -4.57
C GLY A 76 -3.77 -5.78 -3.73
N PHE A 77 -4.29 -4.80 -2.98
CA PHE A 77 -3.46 -3.91 -2.16
C PHE A 77 -2.81 -4.62 -0.96
N HIS A 78 -3.40 -5.69 -0.43
CA HIS A 78 -2.78 -6.51 0.61
C HIS A 78 -1.39 -7.01 0.18
N ARG A 79 -1.27 -7.50 -1.07
CA ARG A 79 -0.01 -7.99 -1.62
C ARG A 79 0.98 -6.87 -1.90
N VAL A 80 0.48 -5.70 -2.29
CA VAL A 80 1.32 -4.49 -2.46
C VAL A 80 1.98 -4.12 -1.13
N VAL A 81 1.21 -4.03 -0.04
CA VAL A 81 1.72 -3.71 1.30
C VAL A 81 2.81 -4.69 1.73
N GLU A 82 2.60 -6.00 1.55
CA GLU A 82 3.62 -7.01 1.90
C GLU A 82 4.93 -6.82 1.14
N ILE A 83 4.86 -6.53 -0.16
CA ILE A 83 6.04 -6.31 -0.99
C ILE A 83 6.76 -5.02 -0.59
N LEU A 84 6.01 -3.95 -0.31
CA LEU A 84 6.59 -2.68 0.15
C LEU A 84 7.28 -2.84 1.52
N HIS A 85 6.64 -3.52 2.46
CA HIS A 85 7.23 -3.80 3.77
C HIS A 85 8.52 -4.63 3.62
N LYS A 86 8.52 -5.67 2.78
CA LYS A 86 9.72 -6.47 2.50
C LYS A 86 10.88 -5.65 1.93
N ASN A 87 10.60 -4.51 1.29
CA ASN A 87 11.61 -3.60 0.75
C ASN A 87 11.81 -2.35 1.65
N SER A 88 11.45 -2.44 2.93
CA SER A 88 11.67 -1.39 3.93
C SER A 88 11.03 -0.05 3.56
N ALA A 89 9.82 -0.08 2.98
CA ALA A 89 9.04 1.13 2.78
C ALA A 89 8.75 1.82 4.13
N PRO A 90 8.83 3.16 4.20
CA PRO A 90 8.44 3.91 5.39
C PRO A 90 7.00 3.61 5.80
N VAL A 91 6.71 3.69 7.11
CA VAL A 91 5.36 3.41 7.63
C VAL A 91 4.30 4.31 7.00
N GLN A 92 4.64 5.56 6.67
CA GLN A 92 3.73 6.50 6.00
C GLN A 92 3.29 5.96 4.63
N ILE A 93 4.23 5.40 3.86
CA ILE A 93 3.92 4.77 2.57
C ILE A 93 3.04 3.53 2.79
N LEU A 94 3.37 2.69 3.79
CA LEU A 94 2.55 1.52 4.10
C LEU A 94 1.11 1.91 4.47
N GLN A 95 0.93 2.96 5.27
CA GLN A 95 -0.39 3.47 5.68
C GLN A 95 -1.26 3.84 4.47
N GLU A 96 -0.69 4.51 3.47
CA GLU A 96 -1.42 4.85 2.24
C GLU A 96 -1.99 3.61 1.55
N TYR A 97 -1.20 2.54 1.43
CA TYR A 97 -1.65 1.32 0.75
C TYR A 97 -2.51 0.41 1.62
N VAL A 98 -2.32 0.39 2.94
CA VAL A 98 -3.19 -0.36 3.86
C VAL A 98 -4.61 0.24 3.86
N ASN A 99 -4.74 1.57 3.76
CA ASN A 99 -6.04 2.22 3.64
C ASN A 99 -6.83 1.81 2.38
N LEU A 100 -6.13 1.39 1.32
CA LEU A 100 -6.72 0.91 0.06
C LEU A 100 -7.17 -0.56 0.12
N VAL A 101 -6.90 -1.28 1.21
CA VAL A 101 -7.41 -2.65 1.41
C VAL A 101 -8.91 -2.56 1.75
N GLU A 102 -9.76 -3.21 0.96
CA GLU A 102 -11.22 -3.14 1.13
C GLU A 102 -11.72 -4.00 2.29
N ASP A 103 -11.18 -5.23 2.40
CA ASP A 103 -11.52 -6.14 3.49
C ASP A 103 -10.99 -5.61 4.84
N VAL A 104 -11.91 -5.38 5.77
CA VAL A 104 -11.62 -4.70 7.04
C VAL A 104 -10.74 -5.55 7.95
N ASP A 105 -10.98 -6.86 8.01
CA ASP A 105 -10.18 -7.77 8.83
C ASP A 105 -8.74 -7.85 8.30
N THR A 106 -8.57 -7.99 6.99
CA THR A 106 -7.25 -7.95 6.34
C THR A 106 -6.56 -6.61 6.56
N LYS A 107 -7.29 -5.50 6.47
CA LYS A 107 -6.76 -4.15 6.75
C LYS A 107 -6.22 -4.06 8.17
N LEU A 108 -7.02 -4.42 9.18
CA LEU A 108 -6.64 -4.36 10.60
C LEU A 108 -5.46 -5.28 10.91
N ASN A 109 -5.43 -6.47 10.32
CA ASN A 109 -4.33 -7.42 10.46
C ASN A 109 -3.02 -6.87 9.90
N LEU A 110 -3.02 -6.33 8.68
CA LEU A 110 -1.84 -5.72 8.06
C LEU A 110 -1.40 -4.46 8.81
N ALA A 111 -2.34 -3.59 9.18
CA ALA A 111 -2.05 -2.35 9.88
C ALA A 111 -1.40 -2.62 11.24
N THR A 112 -1.94 -3.57 12.00
CA THR A 112 -1.35 -4.01 13.27
C THR A 112 0.03 -4.63 13.07
N LYS A 113 0.16 -5.55 12.11
CA LYS A 113 1.42 -6.26 11.83
C LYS A 113 2.56 -5.33 11.45
N PHE A 114 2.25 -4.27 10.70
CA PHE A 114 3.25 -3.32 10.19
C PHE A 114 3.27 -1.99 10.95
N LYS A 115 2.65 -1.94 12.14
CA LYS A 115 2.65 -0.76 13.03
C LYS A 115 2.10 0.52 12.36
N CYS A 116 1.15 0.37 11.45
CA CYS A 116 0.36 1.46 10.88
C CYS A 116 -0.72 1.88 11.89
N HIS A 117 -0.29 2.43 13.04
CA HIS A 117 -1.16 2.65 14.20
C HIS A 117 -2.36 3.53 13.89
N ASP A 118 -2.16 4.61 13.13
CA ASP A 118 -3.25 5.51 12.72
C ASP A 118 -4.37 4.77 12.00
N VAL A 119 -4.01 3.86 11.09
CA VAL A 119 -5.00 3.11 10.31
C VAL A 119 -5.82 2.19 11.22
N VAL A 120 -5.20 1.54 12.22
CA VAL A 120 -5.93 0.73 13.19
C VAL A 120 -6.88 1.58 14.02
N ILE A 121 -6.38 2.69 14.58
CA ILE A 121 -7.14 3.58 15.44
C ILE A 121 -8.36 4.17 14.70
N ASP A 122 -8.14 4.69 13.50
CA ASP A 122 -9.18 5.29 12.68
C ASP A 122 -10.19 4.23 12.21
N THR A 123 -9.74 3.01 11.87
CA THR A 123 -10.65 1.91 11.50
C THR A 123 -11.52 1.47 12.69
N CYS A 124 -10.95 1.28 13.88
CA CYS A 124 -11.73 0.91 15.08
C CYS A 124 -12.75 2.00 15.45
N ARG A 125 -12.38 3.28 15.31
CA ARG A 125 -13.29 4.42 15.48
C ARG A 125 -14.45 4.34 14.48
N ASP A 126 -14.16 4.13 13.21
CA ASP A 126 -15.18 4.12 12.14
C ASP A 126 -16.12 2.91 12.27
N LEU A 127 -15.60 1.77 12.73
CA LEU A 127 -16.39 0.59 13.09
C LEU A 127 -17.20 0.77 14.38
N LYS A 128 -16.85 1.78 15.19
CA LYS A 128 -17.36 2.03 16.54
C LYS A 128 -17.10 0.86 17.48
N ASP A 129 -15.96 0.18 17.31
CA ASP A 129 -15.53 -0.94 18.13
C ASP A 129 -14.68 -0.45 19.30
N ARG A 130 -15.34 -0.22 20.44
CA ARG A 130 -14.68 0.26 21.66
C ARG A 130 -13.71 -0.76 22.22
N GLN A 131 -14.10 -2.04 22.20
CA GLN A 131 -13.34 -3.11 22.84
C GLN A 131 -12.01 -3.32 22.11
N GLN A 132 -12.04 -3.36 20.78
CA GLN A 132 -10.83 -3.49 19.98
C GLN A 132 -9.90 -2.29 20.14
N LEU A 133 -10.44 -1.07 20.21
CA LEU A 133 -9.65 0.15 20.41
C LEU A 133 -8.95 0.15 21.78
N VAL A 134 -9.67 -0.22 22.85
CA VAL A 134 -9.09 -0.37 24.19
C VAL A 134 -8.01 -1.46 24.21
N ALA A 135 -8.25 -2.60 23.57
CA ALA A 135 -7.25 -3.66 23.46
C ALA A 135 -6.01 -3.18 22.70
N TYR A 136 -6.20 -2.39 21.63
CA TYR A 136 -5.09 -1.87 20.82
C TYR A 136 -4.24 -0.84 21.56
N ARG A 137 -4.80 -0.11 22.53
CA ARG A 137 -4.06 0.81 23.41
C ARG A 137 -2.84 0.15 24.07
N SER A 138 -2.93 -1.14 24.39
CA SER A 138 -1.80 -1.89 24.98
C SER A 138 -0.66 -2.20 24.00
N LYS A 139 -0.86 -1.96 22.70
CA LYS A 139 0.11 -2.25 21.62
C LYS A 139 0.85 -1.01 21.12
N VAL A 140 0.51 0.18 21.62
CA VAL A 140 1.23 1.42 21.35
C VAL A 140 2.15 1.75 22.52
N ASP A 141 3.18 2.56 22.25
CA ASP A 141 4.13 2.96 23.28
C ASP A 141 3.47 3.94 24.28
N LYS A 142 3.82 3.83 25.56
CA LYS A 142 3.27 4.70 26.60
C LYS A 142 3.73 6.14 26.39
N GLY A 143 2.80 7.09 26.47
CA GLY A 143 3.03 8.52 26.23
C GLY A 143 3.26 8.86 24.76
N SER A 144 2.94 7.96 23.83
CA SER A 144 3.02 8.24 22.40
C SER A 144 1.79 9.03 21.92
N ALA A 145 1.92 9.71 20.78
CA ALA A 145 0.81 10.43 20.14
C ALA A 145 -0.36 9.50 19.80
N GLU A 146 -0.08 8.23 19.51
CA GLU A 146 -1.07 7.19 19.27
C GLU A 146 -1.87 6.85 20.53
N GLU A 147 -1.24 6.74 21.70
CA GLU A 147 -1.94 6.53 22.97
C GLU A 147 -2.85 7.72 23.28
N GLU A 148 -2.35 8.95 23.12
CA GLU A 148 -3.14 10.17 23.30
C GLU A 148 -4.34 10.24 22.35
N LYS A 149 -4.14 9.87 21.08
CA LYS A 149 -5.22 9.80 20.07
C LYS A 149 -6.28 8.77 20.47
N ILE A 150 -5.87 7.61 20.97
CA ILE A 150 -6.79 6.58 21.47
C ILE A 150 -7.61 7.12 22.65
N ASP A 151 -6.98 7.76 23.62
CA ASP A 151 -7.64 8.29 24.82
C ASP A 151 -8.62 9.41 24.49
N ALA A 152 -8.26 10.29 23.56
CA ALA A 152 -9.15 11.34 23.06
C ALA A 152 -10.39 10.74 22.36
N ILE A 153 -10.22 9.69 21.57
CA ILE A 153 -11.34 9.00 20.93
C ILE A 153 -12.22 8.30 21.96
N LEU A 154 -11.64 7.58 22.92
CA LEU A 154 -12.37 6.81 23.94
C LEU A 154 -13.16 7.69 24.91
N SER A 155 -12.69 8.90 25.17
CA SER A 155 -13.35 9.91 26.03
C SER A 155 -14.37 10.77 25.29
N SER A 156 -14.41 10.72 23.95
CA SER A 156 -15.35 11.50 23.15
C SER A 156 -16.80 11.05 23.37
N SER A 157 -17.64 11.98 23.83
CA SER A 157 -19.09 11.79 23.99
C SER A 157 -19.86 11.78 22.67
N GLN A 158 -19.21 12.13 21.56
CA GLN A 158 -19.82 12.18 20.23
C GLN A 158 -19.90 10.79 19.56
N ILE A 159 -19.10 9.83 20.03
CA ILE A 159 -19.06 8.49 19.43
C ILE A 159 -20.07 7.58 20.11
N ARG A 160 -21.08 7.16 19.35
CA ARG A 160 -22.01 6.11 19.76
C ARG A 160 -21.39 4.74 19.52
N TRP A 161 -20.73 4.20 20.53
CA TRP A 161 -20.09 2.88 20.49
C TRP A 161 -21.10 1.76 20.20
N LYS A 162 -20.66 0.73 19.47
CA LYS A 162 -21.40 -0.54 19.43
C LYS A 162 -21.09 -1.25 20.75
N ASN A 163 -22.15 -1.63 21.48
CA ASN A 163 -22.04 -2.41 22.70
C ASN A 163 -21.51 -3.80 22.42
#